data_AF-A0A9P7EW09-F1
#
_entry.id   AF-A0A9P7EW09-F1
#
_cell.length_a   1.000
_cell.length_b   1.000
_cell.length_c   1.000
_cell.angle_alpha   90.00
_cell.angle_beta   90.00
_cell.angle_gamma   90.00
#
_symmetry.space_group_name_H-M   'P 1'
#
loop_
_entity.id
_entity.type
_entity.pdbx_description
1 polymer ?
#
loop_
_entity_poly.entity_id
_entity_poly.type
_entity_poly.pdbx_seq_one_letter_code
_entity_poly.pdbx_strand_id
1 'polypeptide(L)'
;MSVFEPKTILTLLKNSTAVSPLEKNTFEKNWRVSVEKRVSTWNEARSHINNSCPQFQLQWESEIVEYVQFLWEKTRRRSKKGETNKLGVNVPLLGPRFMPPSYLHIQKRSGGGAVDLTIQYLKPLNIVHPFYHPQLARCPRCGSDKDMTWEGWTSKGP
;
A
#
# COMPACT_ATOMS: atom_id res chain seq x y z
N MET A 1 -2.44 13.20 -6.51
CA MET A 1 -3.42 12.38 -5.76
C MET A 1 -3.80 11.21 -6.64
N SER A 2 -3.84 9.99 -6.10
CA SER A 2 -4.05 8.77 -6.87
C SER A 2 -5.25 8.00 -6.34
N VAL A 3 -6.21 7.66 -7.19
CA VAL A 3 -7.33 6.81 -6.80
C VAL A 3 -6.83 5.38 -6.60
N PHE A 4 -7.15 4.79 -5.44
CA PHE A 4 -6.74 3.44 -5.10
C PHE A 4 -7.94 2.50 -5.00
N GLU A 5 -8.05 1.62 -5.99
CA GLU A 5 -9.05 0.56 -6.06
C GLU A 5 -8.36 -0.79 -5.76
N PRO A 6 -8.46 -1.35 -4.54
CA PRO A 6 -7.65 -2.50 -4.13
C PRO A 6 -7.72 -3.68 -5.11
N LYS A 7 -8.92 -4.05 -5.55
CA LYS A 7 -9.13 -5.16 -6.50
C LYS A 7 -8.44 -4.92 -7.84
N THR A 8 -8.65 -3.74 -8.44
CA THR A 8 -8.05 -3.35 -9.71
C THR A 8 -6.52 -3.35 -9.62
N ILE A 9 -5.98 -2.75 -8.55
CA ILE A 9 -4.52 -2.69 -8.35
C ILE A 9 -3.95 -4.09 -8.14
N LEU A 10 -4.55 -4.92 -7.30
CA LEU A 10 -4.09 -6.29 -7.07
C LEU A 10 -4.04 -7.10 -8.37
N THR A 11 -5.06 -7.00 -9.22
CA THR A 11 -5.09 -7.65 -10.54
C THR A 11 -3.98 -7.13 -11.45
N LEU A 12 -3.73 -5.82 -11.48
CA LEU A 12 -2.64 -5.24 -12.25
C LEU A 12 -1.27 -5.74 -11.77
N LEU A 13 -1.04 -5.75 -10.45
CA LEU A 13 0.21 -6.21 -9.86
C LEU A 13 0.48 -7.70 -10.16
N LYS A 14 -0.52 -8.56 -9.94
CA LYS A 14 -0.42 -10.00 -10.23
C LYS A 14 -0.04 -10.28 -11.68
N ASN A 15 -0.55 -9.47 -12.60
CA ASN A 15 -0.30 -9.62 -14.03
C ASN A 15 0.93 -8.85 -14.53
N SER A 16 1.54 -8.02 -13.69
CA SER A 16 2.73 -7.25 -14.04
C SER A 16 3.98 -8.12 -14.17
N THR A 17 5.04 -7.55 -14.73
CA THR A 17 6.37 -8.20 -14.81
C THR A 17 7.07 -8.25 -13.45
N ALA A 18 6.56 -7.58 -12.42
CA ALA A 18 7.16 -7.59 -11.09
C ALA A 18 6.83 -8.85 -10.28
N VAL A 19 5.82 -9.63 -10.68
CA VAL A 19 5.44 -10.90 -10.06
C VAL A 19 5.83 -12.06 -10.99
N SER A 20 6.65 -12.98 -10.50
CA SER A 20 7.08 -14.12 -11.31
C SER A 20 5.92 -15.09 -11.57
N PRO A 21 5.91 -15.85 -12.68
CA PRO A 21 4.84 -16.80 -12.99
C PRO A 21 4.57 -17.82 -11.86
N LEU A 22 5.61 -18.25 -11.16
CA LEU A 22 5.51 -19.19 -10.03
C LEU A 22 4.81 -18.56 -8.81
N GLU A 23 5.00 -17.27 -8.57
CA GLU A 23 4.40 -16.54 -7.45
C GLU A 23 2.94 -16.15 -7.71
N LYS A 24 2.50 -16.06 -8.97
CA LYS A 24 1.13 -15.59 -9.31
C LYS A 24 0.03 -16.37 -8.61
N ASN A 25 0.23 -17.68 -8.41
CA ASN A 25 -0.76 -18.57 -7.80
C ASN A 25 -0.92 -18.33 -6.29
N THR A 26 0.13 -17.87 -5.61
CA THR A 26 0.13 -17.60 -4.17
C THR A 26 0.07 -16.11 -3.83
N PHE A 27 0.30 -15.23 -4.81
CA PHE A 27 0.40 -13.79 -4.63
C PHE A 27 -0.83 -13.19 -3.94
N GLU A 28 -2.04 -13.44 -4.45
CA GLU A 28 -3.27 -12.90 -3.86
C GLU A 28 -3.53 -13.45 -2.46
N LYS A 29 -3.18 -14.71 -2.22
CA LYS A 29 -3.32 -15.34 -0.91
C LYS A 29 -2.38 -14.69 0.10
N ASN A 30 -1.11 -14.53 -0.26
CA ASN A 30 -0.10 -13.90 0.61
C ASN A 30 -0.46 -12.44 0.87
N TRP A 31 -0.89 -11.71 -0.15
CA TRP A 31 -1.37 -10.34 -0.04
C TRP A 31 -2.52 -10.24 0.97
N ARG A 32 -3.55 -11.08 0.82
CA ARG A 32 -4.70 -11.10 1.74
C ARG A 32 -4.26 -11.39 3.18
N VAL A 33 -3.40 -12.39 3.38
CA VAL A 33 -2.87 -12.73 4.71
C VAL A 33 -2.11 -11.54 5.33
N SER A 34 -1.27 -10.85 4.55
CA SER A 34 -0.56 -9.65 5.02
C SER A 34 -1.52 -8.54 5.44
N VAL A 35 -2.55 -8.27 4.63
CA VAL A 35 -3.56 -7.24 4.91
C VAL A 35 -4.38 -7.61 6.14
N GLU A 36 -4.90 -8.84 6.22
CA GLU A 36 -5.68 -9.32 7.37
C GLU A 36 -4.87 -9.24 8.67
N LYS A 37 -3.61 -9.68 8.63
CA LYS A 37 -2.70 -9.59 9.79
C LYS A 37 -2.48 -8.13 10.23
N ARG A 38 -2.34 -7.20 9.29
CA ARG A 38 -2.15 -5.78 9.59
C ARG A 38 -3.40 -5.19 10.24
N VAL A 39 -4.56 -5.49 9.69
CA VAL A 39 -5.86 -5.07 10.22
C VAL A 39 -6.08 -5.63 11.63
N SER A 40 -5.81 -6.92 11.86
CA SER A 40 -5.95 -7.52 13.19
C SER A 40 -5.01 -6.86 14.21
N THR A 41 -3.74 -6.66 13.84
CA THR A 41 -2.74 -5.99 14.69
C THR A 41 -3.19 -4.57 15.06
N TRP A 42 -3.71 -3.80 14.10
CA TRP A 42 -4.19 -2.44 14.35
C TRP A 42 -5.45 -2.42 15.21
N ASN A 43 -6.36 -3.37 15.02
CA ASN A 43 -7.54 -3.52 15.87
C ASN A 43 -7.18 -3.87 17.30
N GLU A 44 -6.29 -4.85 17.51
CA GLU A 44 -5.81 -5.24 18.84
C GLU A 44 -5.14 -4.06 19.55
N ALA A 45 -4.27 -3.34 18.84
CA ALA A 45 -3.58 -2.16 19.38
C ALA A 45 -4.53 -0.99 19.72
N ARG A 46 -5.74 -0.97 19.13
CA ARG A 46 -6.78 0.03 19.37
C ARG A 46 -7.89 -0.43 20.32
N SER A 47 -7.86 -1.68 20.79
CA SER A 47 -8.91 -2.27 21.63
C SER A 47 -9.26 -1.47 22.89
N HIS A 48 -8.30 -0.73 23.43
CA HIS A 48 -8.48 0.11 24.62
C HIS A 48 -8.89 1.56 24.30
N ILE A 49 -8.83 1.97 23.04
CA ILE A 49 -9.20 3.30 22.59
C ILE A 49 -10.64 3.18 22.08
N ASN A 50 -11.54 4.02 22.58
CA ASN A 50 -12.90 4.13 22.06
C ASN A 50 -12.84 4.79 20.67
N ASN A 51 -12.36 4.05 19.68
CA ASN A 51 -11.83 4.60 18.45
C ASN A 51 -12.88 4.51 17.35
N SER A 52 -13.25 5.66 16.78
CA SER A 52 -14.28 5.82 15.76
C SER A 52 -13.81 5.43 14.34
N CYS A 53 -12.66 4.76 14.21
CA CYS A 53 -12.14 4.38 12.89
C CYS A 53 -12.87 3.13 12.39
N PRO A 54 -13.65 3.21 11.30
CA PRO A 54 -14.41 2.07 10.84
C PRO A 54 -13.50 0.96 10.28
N GLN A 55 -13.89 -0.30 10.48
CA GLN A 55 -13.15 -1.47 10.00
C GLN A 55 -12.78 -1.40 8.51
N PHE A 56 -13.67 -0.85 7.68
CA PHE A 56 -13.46 -0.71 6.24
C PHE A 56 -12.35 0.31 5.90
N GLN A 57 -12.13 1.33 6.75
CA GLN A 57 -11.02 2.26 6.60
C GLN A 57 -9.69 1.55 6.86
N LEU A 58 -9.59 0.81 7.97
CA LEU A 58 -8.37 0.07 8.32
C LEU A 58 -8.00 -0.97 7.25
N GLN A 59 -9.00 -1.64 6.67
CA GLN A 59 -8.81 -2.55 5.54
C GLN A 59 -8.23 -1.79 4.34
N TRP A 60 -8.88 -0.71 3.89
CA TRP A 60 -8.43 0.05 2.72
C TRP A 60 -7.02 0.63 2.89
N GLU A 61 -6.71 1.14 4.08
CA GLU A 61 -5.37 1.64 4.41
C GLU A 61 -4.32 0.52 4.41
N SER A 62 -4.67 -0.66 4.93
CA SER A 62 -3.79 -1.82 4.96
C SER A 62 -3.44 -2.33 3.56
N GLU A 63 -4.39 -2.25 2.62
CA GLU A 63 -4.17 -2.55 1.19
C GLU A 63 -3.18 -1.56 0.55
N ILE A 64 -3.27 -0.27 0.89
CA ILE A 64 -2.32 0.75 0.42
C ILE A 64 -0.93 0.49 1.00
N VAL A 65 -0.85 0.17 2.30
CA VAL A 65 0.42 -0.15 2.94
C VAL A 65 1.08 -1.36 2.26
N GLU A 66 0.31 -2.40 1.95
CA GLU A 66 0.83 -3.58 1.24
C GLU A 66 1.34 -3.22 -0.16
N TYR A 67 0.61 -2.35 -0.86
CA TYR A 67 1.05 -1.82 -2.16
C TYR A 67 2.37 -1.06 -2.09
N VAL A 68 2.52 -0.14 -1.13
CA VAL A 68 3.76 0.64 -0.99
C VAL A 68 4.92 -0.26 -0.56
N GLN A 69 4.66 -1.23 0.31
CA GLN A 69 5.64 -2.25 0.69
C GLN A 69 6.10 -3.05 -0.53
N PHE A 70 5.16 -3.52 -1.37
CA PHE A 70 5.47 -4.23 -2.61
C PHE A 70 6.37 -3.39 -3.53
N LEU A 71 6.02 -2.12 -3.77
CA LEU A 71 6.83 -1.23 -4.60
C LEU A 71 8.25 -1.07 -4.03
N TRP A 72 8.33 -0.80 -2.73
CA TRP A 72 9.60 -0.62 -2.04
C TRP A 72 10.49 -1.84 -2.12
N GLU A 73 9.96 -3.04 -1.89
CA GLU A 73 10.74 -4.28 -1.97
C GLU A 73 11.26 -4.58 -3.37
N LYS A 74 10.54 -4.12 -4.39
CA LYS A 74 10.92 -4.27 -5.80
C LYS A 74 11.92 -3.21 -6.25
N THR A 75 11.95 -2.01 -5.65
CA THR A 75 12.85 -0.92 -6.08
C THR A 75 14.03 -0.64 -5.13
N ARG A 76 13.96 -1.07 -3.87
CA ARG A 76 15.03 -0.86 -2.88
C ARG A 76 16.31 -1.58 -3.32
N ARG A 77 17.46 -0.92 -3.13
CA ARG A 77 18.78 -1.53 -3.33
C ARG A 77 18.95 -2.73 -2.40
N ARG A 78 19.19 -3.91 -2.97
CA ARG A 78 19.48 -5.14 -2.21
C ARG A 78 20.98 -5.44 -2.08
N SER A 79 21.86 -4.72 -2.79
CA SER A 79 23.30 -5.01 -2.85
C SER A 79 24.19 -3.77 -2.71
N LYS A 80 25.39 -3.96 -2.13
CA LYS A 80 26.45 -2.95 -1.97
C LYS A 80 26.96 -2.36 -3.30
N LYS A 81 26.69 -2.98 -4.46
CA LYS A 81 27.18 -2.56 -5.79
C LYS A 81 26.24 -1.68 -6.63
N GLY A 82 25.17 -1.14 -6.04
CA GLY A 82 24.72 0.21 -6.42
C GLY A 82 23.65 0.39 -7.50
N GLU A 83 22.97 -0.64 -8.01
CA GLU A 83 21.79 -0.42 -8.86
C GLU A 83 20.47 -0.65 -8.11
N THR A 84 19.61 0.38 -8.15
CA THR A 84 18.19 0.25 -7.79
C THR A 84 17.50 -0.54 -8.88
N ASN A 85 16.76 -1.58 -8.51
CA ASN A 85 15.94 -2.33 -9.44
C ASN A 85 14.89 -1.40 -10.07
N LYS A 86 14.78 -1.44 -11.40
CA LYS A 86 13.76 -0.69 -12.14
C LYS A 86 12.42 -1.39 -12.00
N LEU A 87 11.38 -0.62 -11.72
CA LEU A 87 10.02 -1.12 -11.70
C LEU A 87 9.56 -1.42 -13.14
N GLY A 88 8.83 -2.52 -13.34
CA GLY A 88 8.28 -2.85 -14.65
C GLY A 88 7.28 -1.80 -15.13
N VAL A 89 7.26 -1.53 -16.44
CA VAL A 89 6.39 -0.51 -17.06
C VAL A 89 4.90 -0.72 -16.75
N ASN A 90 4.48 -1.97 -16.56
CA ASN A 90 3.08 -2.33 -16.28
C ASN A 90 2.69 -2.26 -14.80
N VAL A 91 3.61 -1.88 -13.91
CA VAL A 91 3.29 -1.69 -12.50
C VAL A 91 2.80 -0.25 -12.30
N PRO A 92 1.57 -0.04 -11.82
CA PRO A 92 1.06 1.30 -11.59
C PRO A 92 1.91 2.00 -10.52
N LEU A 93 2.26 3.27 -10.76
CA LEU A 93 2.94 4.15 -9.81
C LEU A 93 1.93 5.16 -9.24
N LEU A 94 1.40 4.87 -8.07
CA LEU A 94 0.39 5.66 -7.35
C LEU A 94 1.00 6.29 -6.11
N GLY A 95 0.35 7.32 -5.55
CA GLY A 95 0.74 7.97 -4.30
C GLY A 95 1.44 9.32 -4.51
N PRO A 96 2.03 9.91 -3.45
CA PRO A 96 1.98 9.48 -2.05
C PRO A 96 0.61 9.67 -1.37
N ARG A 97 -0.25 10.52 -1.95
CA ARG A 97 -1.62 10.77 -1.46
C ARG A 97 -2.64 9.94 -2.22
N PHE A 98 -3.27 9.01 -1.51
CA PHE A 98 -4.25 8.07 -2.02
C PHE A 98 -5.67 8.54 -1.73
N MET A 99 -6.54 8.41 -2.73
CA MET A 99 -7.94 8.76 -2.66
C MET A 99 -8.77 7.48 -2.80
N PRO A 100 -9.85 7.31 -2.03
CA PRO A 100 -10.78 6.22 -2.26
C PRO A 100 -11.47 6.40 -3.62
N PRO A 101 -12.02 5.31 -4.19
CA PRO A 101 -12.82 5.39 -5.41
C PRO A 101 -14.03 6.31 -5.21
N SER A 102 -14.20 7.30 -6.08
CA SER A 102 -15.39 8.16 -6.02
C SER A 102 -16.63 7.44 -6.57
N TYR A 103 -17.82 7.99 -6.31
CA TYR A 103 -19.09 7.49 -6.86
C TYR A 103 -19.04 7.22 -8.37
N LEU A 104 -18.40 8.10 -9.14
CA LEU A 104 -18.26 7.95 -10.60
C LEU A 104 -17.48 6.68 -10.96
N HIS A 105 -16.43 6.34 -10.21
CA HIS A 105 -15.65 5.12 -10.43
C HIS A 105 -16.51 3.88 -10.22
N ILE A 106 -17.29 3.86 -9.13
CA ILE A 106 -18.18 2.74 -8.80
C ILE A 106 -19.28 2.62 -9.88
N GLN A 107 -19.93 3.74 -10.22
CA GLN A 107 -21.01 3.75 -11.20
C GLN A 107 -20.57 3.23 -12.57
N LYS A 108 -19.39 3.64 -13.04
CA LYS A 108 -18.89 3.27 -14.38
C LYS A 108 -18.30 1.87 -14.43
N ARG A 109 -17.79 1.33 -13.32
CA ARG A 109 -17.17 -0.01 -13.28
C ARG A 109 -18.13 -1.12 -12.84
N SER A 110 -19.13 -0.81 -12.02
CA SER A 110 -20.04 -1.81 -11.41
C SER A 110 -21.40 -1.94 -12.10
N GLY A 111 -21.59 -1.32 -13.28
CA GLY A 111 -22.74 -1.58 -14.14
C GLY A 111 -24.12 -1.29 -13.51
N GLY A 112 -24.23 -0.26 -12.67
CA GLY A 112 -25.51 0.19 -12.10
C GLY A 112 -26.07 -0.64 -10.93
N GLY A 113 -25.29 -1.55 -10.33
CA GLY A 113 -25.68 -2.26 -9.11
C GLY A 113 -25.65 -1.39 -7.84
N ALA A 114 -26.17 -1.94 -6.73
CA ALA A 114 -26.20 -1.29 -5.42
C ALA A 114 -24.81 -0.77 -5.03
N VAL A 115 -24.70 0.55 -4.87
CA VAL A 115 -23.45 1.23 -4.53
C VAL A 115 -23.15 0.99 -3.05
N ASP A 116 -22.02 0.34 -2.78
CA ASP A 116 -21.52 0.23 -1.41
C ASP A 116 -21.14 1.63 -0.90
N LEU A 117 -21.98 2.18 -0.03
CA LEU A 117 -21.80 3.51 0.54
C LEU A 117 -20.61 3.56 1.50
N THR A 118 -20.14 2.42 2.04
CA THR A 118 -18.98 2.41 2.96
C THR A 118 -17.72 2.95 2.30
N ILE A 119 -17.57 2.74 0.98
CA ILE A 119 -16.45 3.26 0.17
C ILE A 119 -16.50 4.80 0.10
N GLN A 120 -17.68 5.41 0.14
CA GLN A 120 -17.83 6.88 0.10
C GLN A 120 -17.39 7.56 1.40
N TYR A 121 -17.42 6.83 2.52
CA TYR A 121 -16.97 7.33 3.81
C TYR A 121 -15.48 7.13 4.06
N LEU A 122 -14.77 6.49 3.13
CA LEU A 122 -13.32 6.36 3.23
C LEU A 122 -12.67 7.75 3.20
N LYS A 123 -11.70 7.94 4.09
CA LYS A 123 -10.90 9.16 4.13
C LYS A 123 -9.61 8.97 3.33
N PRO A 124 -9.16 9.97 2.56
CA PRO A 124 -7.87 9.93 1.89
C PRO A 124 -6.71 9.66 2.84
N LEU A 125 -5.71 8.93 2.36
CA LEU A 125 -4.50 8.59 3.12
C LEU A 125 -3.27 9.21 2.46
N ASN A 126 -2.41 9.85 3.26
CA ASN A 126 -1.11 10.31 2.78
C ASN A 126 0.00 9.44 3.37
N ILE A 127 0.74 8.74 2.51
CA ILE A 127 1.84 7.87 2.92
C ILE A 127 3.14 8.67 3.02
N VAL A 128 3.74 8.62 4.20
CA VAL A 128 5.11 9.10 4.44
C VAL A 128 6.03 7.88 4.47
N HIS A 129 6.74 7.63 3.38
CA HIS A 129 7.61 6.47 3.23
C HIS A 129 8.83 6.80 2.35
N PRO A 130 10.02 6.21 2.60
CA PRO A 130 11.22 6.46 1.79
C PRO A 130 11.08 6.26 0.29
N PHE A 131 10.12 5.42 -0.13
CA PHE A 131 9.77 5.24 -1.55
C PHE A 131 9.31 6.55 -2.21
N TYR A 132 8.51 7.38 -1.51
CA TYR A 132 8.02 8.67 -2.02
C TYR A 132 8.87 9.85 -1.59
N HIS A 133 9.60 9.69 -0.47
CA HIS A 133 10.44 10.72 0.12
C HIS A 133 11.85 10.17 0.32
N PRO A 134 12.68 10.07 -0.74
CA PRO A 134 14.02 9.48 -0.66
C PRO A 134 14.95 10.14 0.36
N GLN A 135 14.69 11.40 0.72
CA GLN A 135 15.40 12.10 1.78
C GLN A 135 15.27 11.42 3.15
N LEU A 136 14.20 10.64 3.38
CA LEU A 136 14.02 9.88 4.62
C LEU A 136 14.96 8.67 4.72
N ALA A 137 15.56 8.24 3.60
CA ALA A 137 16.54 7.14 3.57
C ALA A 137 17.99 7.62 3.78
N ARG A 138 18.20 8.91 4.12
CA ARG A 138 19.53 9.50 4.28
C ARG A 138 19.62 10.27 5.58
N CYS A 139 20.77 10.17 6.24
CA CYS A 139 21.04 11.01 7.40
C CYS A 139 21.10 12.49 6.98
N PRO A 140 20.29 13.38 7.56
CA PRO A 140 20.29 14.80 7.19
C PRO A 140 21.60 15.51 7.57
N ARG A 141 22.37 14.96 8.52
CA ARG A 141 23.63 15.54 8.99
C ARG A 141 24.83 15.16 8.15
N CYS A 142 24.97 13.88 7.78
CA CYS A 142 26.15 13.37 7.08
C CYS A 142 25.87 12.81 5.68
N GLY A 143 24.60 12.77 5.25
CA GLY A 143 24.21 12.26 3.93
C GLY A 143 24.34 10.74 3.75
N SER A 144 24.80 10.00 4.78
CA SER A 144 24.97 8.54 4.72
C SER A 144 23.63 7.82 4.58
N ASP A 145 23.62 6.78 3.76
CA ASP A 145 22.50 5.84 3.52
C ASP A 145 22.79 4.42 4.05
N LYS A 146 23.96 4.20 4.68
CA LYS A 146 24.46 2.86 5.02
C LYS A 146 23.82 2.24 6.27
N ASP A 147 23.44 3.08 7.24
CA ASP A 147 22.98 2.65 8.56
C ASP A 147 21.54 3.08 8.87
N MET A 148 20.82 3.61 7.87
CA MET A 148 19.41 3.95 8.03
C MET A 148 18.52 2.76 7.66
N THR A 149 17.91 2.16 8.67
CA THR A 149 16.87 1.14 8.52
C THR A 149 15.50 1.74 8.75
N TRP A 150 14.58 1.51 7.82
CA TRP A 150 13.16 1.80 8.05
C TRP A 150 12.58 0.73 8.98
N GLU A 151 12.27 1.11 10.22
CA GLU A 151 11.82 0.19 11.29
C GLU A 151 10.42 -0.38 11.09
N GLY A 152 9.70 0.07 10.06
CA GLY A 152 8.44 -0.51 9.63
C GLY A 152 7.29 0.49 9.61
N TRP A 153 6.08 -0.05 9.56
CA TRP A 153 4.85 0.73 9.54
C TRP A 153 4.35 1.01 10.95
N THR A 154 3.54 2.05 11.11
CA THR A 154 2.93 2.41 12.41
C THR A 154 2.17 1.22 13.00
N SER A 155 2.52 0.82 14.22
CA SER A 155 1.95 -0.36 14.90
C SER A 155 0.47 -0.21 15.24
N LYS A 156 -0.02 1.03 15.33
CA LYS A 156 -1.42 1.34 15.62
C LYS A 156 -2.24 1.67 14.38
N GLY A 157 -1.66 1.69 13.18
CA GLY A 157 -2.27 2.30 11.99
C GLY A 157 -2.26 3.84 12.04
N PRO A 158 -2.84 4.53 11.05
CA PRO A 158 -2.85 5.98 10.96
C PRO A 158 -3.76 6.68 11.97
#